data_AF-A0A267FIN3-F1
#
_entry.id   AF-A0A267FIN3-F1
#
_cell.length_a   1.000
_cell.length_b   1.000
_cell.length_c   1.000
_cell.angle_alpha   90.00
_cell.angle_beta   90.00
_cell.angle_gamma   90.00
#
_symmetry.space_group_name_H-M   'P 1'
#
loop_
_entity.id
_entity.type
_entity.pdbx_description
1 polymer ?
#
loop_
_entity_poly.entity_id
_entity_poly.type
_entity_poly.pdbx_seq_one_letter_code
_entity_poly.pdbx_strand_id
1 'polypeptide(L)'
;TCFATAYKLDALHQIWQTISTNLTVHRFQSVQKDEVAYSKMSCLVRKVLLVSALLSVCVVNRFAFGLPNLPDKFFDCICEVESNCNPRIGCVNDPVTLSCGPYQIKEVYWQDASEIAKESIGGNWMNCVTGADNMSCSKKVMLNYFQRYGRYCTGGREPTIEDYARIHNGGPQGCRLQRTVSYWAKVSRCLG
;
A
#
# COMPACT_ATOMS: atom_id res chain seq x y z
N THR A 1 9.62 70.10 68.17
CA THR A 1 10.19 69.38 67.02
C THR A 1 10.06 67.88 67.27
N CYS A 2 9.78 67.08 66.22
CA CYS A 2 9.69 65.59 66.19
C CYS A 2 8.36 64.80 66.28
N PHE A 3 7.16 65.41 66.42
CA PHE A 3 5.91 64.59 66.46
C PHE A 3 5.08 64.55 65.16
N ALA A 4 5.25 65.48 64.22
CA ALA A 4 4.44 65.52 62.99
C ALA A 4 5.02 64.71 61.80
N THR A 5 6.27 64.27 61.88
CA THR A 5 6.97 63.53 60.80
C THR A 5 6.81 62.02 60.89
N ALA A 6 6.50 61.46 62.07
CA ALA A 6 6.34 60.01 62.27
C ALA A 6 5.08 59.44 61.59
N TYR A 7 3.92 60.09 61.76
CA TYR A 7 2.64 59.62 61.22
C TYR A 7 2.60 59.55 59.67
N LYS A 8 3.39 60.38 58.99
CA LYS A 8 3.42 60.43 57.52
C LYS A 8 4.27 59.30 56.93
N LEU A 9 5.26 58.82 57.67
CA LEU A 9 6.11 57.68 57.27
C LEU A 9 5.40 56.33 57.49
N ASP A 10 4.63 56.19 58.57
CA ASP A 10 3.87 54.96 58.84
C ASP A 10 2.77 54.72 57.79
N ALA A 11 2.06 55.78 57.38
CA ALA A 11 1.04 55.67 56.33
C ALA A 11 1.63 55.24 54.97
N LEU A 12 2.81 55.75 54.61
CA LEU A 12 3.51 55.36 53.37
C LEU A 12 4.04 53.92 53.44
N HIS A 13 4.50 53.46 54.60
CA HIS A 13 4.91 52.08 54.80
C HIS A 13 3.72 51.12 54.68
N GLN A 14 2.56 51.45 55.26
CA GLN A 14 1.34 50.65 55.14
C GLN A 14 0.86 50.53 53.69
N ILE A 15 0.93 51.62 52.93
CA ILE A 15 0.56 51.65 51.50
C ILE A 15 1.56 50.82 50.68
N TRP A 16 2.85 50.95 50.95
CA TRP A 16 3.89 50.18 50.24
C TRP A 16 3.77 48.67 50.49
N GLN A 17 3.50 48.25 51.73
CA GLN A 17 3.25 46.84 52.05
C GLN A 17 2.00 46.31 51.33
N THR A 18 0.94 47.11 51.25
CA THR A 18 -0.30 46.73 50.55
C THR A 18 -0.13 46.64 49.03
N ILE A 19 0.64 47.55 48.42
CA ILE A 19 0.95 47.50 46.99
C ILE A 19 1.86 46.29 46.67
N SER A 20 2.86 46.05 47.52
CA SER A 20 3.80 44.93 47.38
C SER A 20 3.09 43.57 47.46
N THR A 21 2.15 43.40 48.41
CA THR A 21 1.35 42.18 48.52
C THR A 21 0.41 41.99 47.34
N ASN A 22 -0.29 43.05 46.89
CA ASN A 22 -1.17 42.97 45.73
C ASN A 22 -0.42 42.62 44.43
N LEU A 23 0.76 43.21 44.19
CA LEU A 23 1.60 42.87 43.03
C LEU A 23 2.08 41.42 43.08
N THR A 24 2.41 40.92 44.28
CA THR A 24 2.84 39.53 44.47
C THR A 24 1.68 38.54 44.21
N VAL A 25 0.48 38.84 44.68
CA VAL A 25 -0.74 38.03 44.43
C VAL A 25 -1.11 38.03 42.94
N HIS A 26 -1.07 39.19 42.28
CA HIS A 26 -1.33 39.27 40.83
C HIS A 26 -0.31 38.47 40.01
N ARG A 27 0.98 38.54 40.36
CA ARG A 27 2.03 37.75 39.71
C ARG A 27 1.87 36.25 39.94
N PHE A 28 1.47 35.82 41.14
CA PHE A 28 1.19 34.42 41.43
C PHE A 28 -0.02 33.90 40.64
N GLN A 29 -1.09 34.71 40.55
CA GLN A 29 -2.29 34.37 39.77
C GLN A 29 -2.03 34.32 38.26
N SER A 30 -1.15 35.17 37.71
CA SER A 30 -0.78 35.08 36.30
C SER A 30 0.02 33.82 36.00
N VAL A 31 1.01 33.48 36.84
CA VAL A 31 1.81 32.25 36.71
C VAL A 31 0.92 31.00 36.80
N GLN A 32 -0.03 30.95 37.74
CA GLN A 32 -0.98 29.84 37.86
C GLN A 32 -1.89 29.69 36.61
N LYS A 33 -2.30 30.79 35.98
CA LYS A 33 -3.08 30.74 34.73
C LYS A 33 -2.26 30.20 33.56
N ASP A 34 -1.00 30.60 33.48
CA ASP A 34 -0.08 30.15 32.43
C ASP A 34 0.24 28.66 32.57
N GLU A 35 0.45 28.16 33.79
CA GLU A 35 0.66 26.73 34.08
C GLU A 35 -0.55 25.86 33.69
N VAL A 36 -1.76 26.33 34.00
CA VAL A 36 -3.01 25.63 33.62
C VAL A 36 -3.22 25.64 32.10
N ALA A 37 -2.92 26.75 31.43
CA ALA A 37 -3.00 26.84 29.97
C ALA A 37 -1.97 25.91 29.29
N TYR A 38 -0.74 25.89 29.80
CA TYR A 38 0.33 25.01 29.31
C TYR A 38 -0.02 23.52 29.50
N SER A 39 -0.58 23.15 30.65
CA SER A 39 -1.03 21.78 30.92
C SER A 39 -2.14 21.32 29.97
N LYS A 40 -3.16 22.17 29.74
CA LYS A 40 -4.26 21.89 28.80
C LYS A 40 -3.76 21.75 27.35
N MET A 41 -2.85 22.63 26.93
CA MET A 41 -2.27 22.62 25.59
C MET A 41 -1.36 21.41 25.36
N SER A 42 -0.54 21.04 26.35
CA SER A 42 0.28 19.81 26.33
C SER A 42 -0.58 18.55 26.21
N CYS A 43 -1.71 18.48 26.92
CA CYS A 43 -2.63 17.35 26.84
C CYS A 43 -3.30 17.25 25.45
N LEU A 44 -3.68 18.39 24.87
CA LEU A 44 -4.28 18.46 23.54
C LEU A 44 -3.28 18.04 22.45
N VAL A 45 -2.05 18.55 22.50
CA VAL A 45 -0.98 18.18 21.55
C VAL A 45 -0.65 16.69 21.64
N ARG A 46 -0.55 16.12 22.86
CA ARG A 46 -0.35 14.67 23.05
C ARG A 46 -1.49 13.84 22.46
N LYS A 47 -2.75 14.26 22.66
CA LYS A 47 -3.92 13.57 22.07
C LYS A 47 -3.93 13.63 20.55
N VAL A 48 -3.61 14.78 19.95
CA VAL A 48 -3.54 14.96 18.48
C VAL A 48 -2.42 14.10 17.89
N LEU A 49 -1.24 14.08 18.51
CA LEU A 49 -0.10 13.25 18.07
C LEU A 49 -0.38 11.75 18.18
N LEU A 50 -1.13 11.31 19.20
CA LEU A 50 -1.53 9.91 19.35
C LEU A 50 -2.59 9.51 18.30
N VAL A 51 -3.56 10.40 18.01
CA VAL A 51 -4.59 10.14 16.99
C VAL A 51 -3.98 10.11 15.59
N SER A 52 -3.03 11.00 15.27
CA SER A 52 -2.33 10.98 13.98
C SER A 52 -1.43 9.77 13.81
N ALA A 53 -0.76 9.32 14.88
CA ALA A 53 0.02 8.08 14.88
C ALA A 53 -0.85 6.84 14.64
N LEU A 54 -2.04 6.77 15.27
CA LEU A 54 -2.98 5.65 15.11
C LEU A 54 -3.62 5.62 13.72
N LEU A 55 -3.96 6.77 13.13
CA LEU A 55 -4.47 6.86 11.75
C LEU A 55 -3.42 6.43 10.72
N SER A 56 -2.14 6.75 10.94
CA SER A 56 -1.04 6.32 10.07
C SER A 56 -0.90 4.79 10.03
N VAL A 57 -1.06 4.11 11.17
CA VAL A 57 -0.97 2.64 11.27
C VAL A 57 -2.11 1.93 10.50
N CYS A 58 -3.30 2.52 10.41
CA CYS A 58 -4.42 1.92 9.66
C CYS A 58 -4.28 2.03 8.13
N VAL A 59 -3.54 3.02 7.61
CA VAL A 59 -3.39 3.22 6.16
C VAL A 59 -2.29 2.33 5.58
N VAL A 60 -1.22 2.05 6.34
CA VAL A 60 -0.09 1.26 5.86
C VAL A 60 -0.36 -0.25 5.77
N ASN A 61 -1.33 -0.78 6.51
CA ASN A 61 -1.59 -2.23 6.56
C ASN A 61 -2.46 -2.76 5.40
N ARG A 62 -2.79 -1.92 4.41
CA ARG A 62 -3.62 -2.28 3.25
C ARG A 62 -2.84 -2.70 2.00
N PHE A 63 -1.50 -2.66 2.03
CA PHE A 63 -0.69 -2.73 0.80
C PHE A 63 0.35 -3.86 0.74
N ALA A 64 0.48 -4.70 1.76
CA ALA A 64 1.32 -5.90 1.67
C ALA A 64 0.57 -7.04 0.95
N PHE A 65 0.34 -6.89 -0.36
CA PHE A 65 -0.21 -7.97 -1.18
C PHE A 65 0.90 -8.94 -1.55
N GLY A 66 0.92 -10.10 -0.90
CA GLY A 66 1.73 -11.23 -1.34
C GLY A 66 1.29 -11.79 -2.70
N LEU A 67 2.03 -12.77 -3.21
CA LEU A 67 1.63 -13.48 -4.42
C LEU A 67 0.24 -14.12 -4.23
N PRO A 68 -0.62 -14.13 -5.26
CA PRO A 68 -1.92 -14.77 -5.15
C PRO A 68 -1.75 -16.28 -4.96
N ASN A 69 -2.56 -16.87 -4.09
CA ASN A 69 -2.59 -18.32 -3.90
C ASN A 69 -3.59 -18.92 -4.90
N LEU A 70 -3.07 -19.45 -6.01
CA LEU A 70 -3.85 -20.05 -7.10
C LEU A 70 -3.56 -21.56 -7.18
N PRO A 71 -4.59 -22.40 -7.41
CA PRO A 71 -4.41 -23.86 -7.47
C PRO A 71 -3.59 -24.27 -8.69
N ASP A 72 -2.84 -25.36 -8.60
CA ASP A 72 -2.03 -25.87 -9.73
C ASP A 72 -2.88 -26.13 -10.98
N LYS A 73 -4.09 -26.68 -10.80
CA LYS A 73 -5.06 -26.91 -11.87
C LYS A 73 -5.38 -25.65 -12.69
N PHE A 74 -5.33 -24.46 -12.08
CA PHE A 74 -5.51 -23.22 -12.82
C PHE A 74 -4.37 -23.02 -13.84
N PHE A 75 -3.13 -23.22 -13.43
CA PHE A 75 -1.98 -23.09 -14.32
C PHE A 75 -1.98 -24.19 -15.39
N ASP A 76 -2.32 -25.43 -15.02
CA ASP A 76 -2.46 -26.53 -15.99
C ASP A 76 -3.47 -26.15 -17.08
N CYS A 77 -4.63 -25.59 -16.72
CA CYS A 77 -5.64 -25.18 -17.68
C CYS A 77 -5.24 -23.98 -18.54
N ILE A 78 -4.49 -23.01 -18.01
CA ILE A 78 -3.92 -21.94 -18.84
C ILE A 78 -2.93 -22.55 -19.85
N CYS A 79 -2.04 -23.42 -19.40
CA CYS A 79 -1.06 -24.11 -20.24
C CYS A 79 -1.71 -24.87 -21.40
N GLU A 80 -2.76 -25.65 -21.10
CA GLU A 80 -3.54 -26.38 -22.10
C GLU A 80 -4.21 -25.44 -23.12
N VAL A 81 -4.84 -24.36 -22.67
CA VAL A 81 -5.53 -23.41 -23.56
C VAL A 81 -4.55 -22.62 -24.43
N GLU A 82 -3.37 -22.25 -23.92
CA GLU A 82 -2.38 -21.46 -24.65
C GLU A 82 -1.60 -22.28 -25.68
N SER A 83 -1.25 -23.54 -25.37
CA SER A 83 -0.31 -24.30 -26.22
C SER A 83 -0.56 -25.81 -26.28
N ASN A 84 -1.69 -26.33 -25.79
CA ASN A 84 -1.86 -27.74 -25.42
C ASN A 84 -0.73 -28.21 -24.49
N CYS A 85 -0.35 -27.32 -23.59
CA CYS A 85 0.75 -27.44 -22.65
C CYS A 85 2.07 -27.97 -23.26
N ASN A 86 2.42 -27.49 -24.45
CA ASN A 86 3.63 -27.92 -25.15
C ASN A 86 4.85 -27.09 -24.67
N PRO A 87 5.77 -27.67 -23.87
CA PRO A 87 6.93 -26.94 -23.35
C PRO A 87 7.98 -26.63 -24.43
N ARG A 88 7.84 -27.17 -25.65
CA ARG A 88 8.80 -27.01 -26.76
C ARG A 88 8.23 -26.18 -27.91
N ILE A 89 7.09 -25.50 -27.73
CA ILE A 89 6.44 -24.72 -28.78
C ILE A 89 7.29 -23.53 -29.27
N GLY A 90 8.28 -23.09 -28.50
CA GLY A 90 9.10 -21.93 -28.85
C GLY A 90 8.26 -20.66 -28.81
N CYS A 91 8.40 -19.81 -29.82
CA CYS A 91 7.63 -18.57 -29.96
C CYS A 91 6.74 -18.61 -31.20
N VAL A 92 5.52 -18.10 -31.05
CA VAL A 92 4.53 -17.97 -32.12
C VAL A 92 4.25 -16.50 -32.35
N ASN A 93 4.12 -16.09 -33.62
CA ASN A 93 3.69 -14.74 -33.96
C ASN A 93 2.22 -14.56 -33.55
N ASP A 94 1.98 -13.70 -32.57
CA ASP A 94 0.67 -13.09 -32.28
C ASP A 94 0.63 -11.73 -33.02
N PRO A 95 -0.51 -11.21 -33.52
CA PRO A 95 -0.60 -10.20 -34.59
C PRO A 95 0.21 -8.91 -34.44
N VAL A 96 0.80 -8.65 -33.28
CA VAL A 96 1.60 -7.46 -32.96
C VAL A 96 2.96 -7.82 -32.32
N THR A 97 3.10 -8.98 -31.66
CA THR A 97 4.28 -9.31 -30.84
C THR A 97 4.48 -10.83 -30.74
N LEU A 98 5.69 -11.30 -30.45
CA LEU A 98 5.93 -12.71 -30.15
C LEU A 98 5.32 -13.11 -28.79
N SER A 99 4.65 -14.27 -28.78
CA SER A 99 4.22 -14.97 -27.57
C SER A 99 5.00 -16.29 -27.47
N CYS A 100 5.57 -16.59 -26.30
CA CYS A 100 6.53 -17.69 -26.18
C CYS A 100 6.21 -18.67 -25.04
N GLY A 101 6.61 -19.92 -25.25
CA GLY A 101 6.55 -20.96 -24.25
C GLY A 101 5.16 -21.57 -24.04
N PRO A 102 5.06 -22.49 -23.06
CA PRO A 102 3.83 -23.24 -22.80
C PRO A 102 2.64 -22.36 -22.38
N TYR A 103 2.92 -21.17 -21.86
CA TYR A 103 1.93 -20.18 -21.41
C TYR A 103 1.84 -18.96 -22.33
N GLN A 104 2.48 -18.99 -23.51
CA GLN A 104 2.42 -17.91 -24.52
C GLN A 104 2.70 -16.50 -23.94
N ILE A 105 3.71 -16.39 -23.08
CA ILE A 105 4.08 -15.16 -22.38
C ILE A 105 4.87 -14.23 -23.31
N LYS A 106 4.46 -12.97 -23.37
CA LYS A 106 5.14 -11.88 -24.10
C LYS A 106 6.25 -11.24 -23.27
N GLU A 107 7.20 -10.58 -23.94
CA GLU A 107 8.31 -9.90 -23.26
C GLU A 107 7.84 -8.85 -22.26
N VAL A 108 6.88 -8.00 -22.66
CA VAL A 108 6.32 -6.95 -21.78
C VAL A 108 5.60 -7.53 -20.56
N TYR A 109 4.99 -8.71 -20.69
CA TYR A 109 4.38 -9.42 -19.56
C TYR A 109 5.47 -9.85 -18.57
N TRP A 110 6.56 -10.44 -19.08
CA TRP A 110 7.71 -10.85 -18.27
C TRP A 110 8.41 -9.66 -17.60
N GLN A 111 8.56 -8.53 -18.30
CA GLN A 111 9.15 -7.30 -17.77
C GLN A 111 8.35 -6.76 -16.59
N ASP A 112 7.03 -6.62 -16.73
CA ASP A 112 6.14 -6.15 -15.67
C ASP A 112 6.17 -7.04 -14.41
N ALA A 113 6.23 -8.36 -14.63
CA ALA A 113 6.35 -9.36 -13.57
C ALA A 113 7.71 -9.31 -12.88
N SER A 114 8.79 -9.12 -13.64
CA SER A 114 10.16 -9.02 -13.13
C SER A 114 10.35 -7.75 -12.31
N GLU A 115 9.74 -6.63 -12.73
CA GLU A 115 9.76 -5.37 -11.99
C GLU A 115 9.12 -5.51 -10.61
N ILE A 116 7.92 -6.10 -10.52
CA ILE A 116 7.24 -6.28 -9.22
C ILE A 116 7.96 -7.31 -8.34
N ALA A 117 8.56 -8.33 -8.94
CA ALA A 117 9.39 -9.31 -8.24
C ALA A 117 10.72 -8.74 -7.75
N LYS A 118 11.15 -7.59 -8.28
CA LYS A 118 12.47 -6.98 -8.05
C LYS A 118 13.63 -7.92 -8.42
N GLU A 119 13.43 -8.74 -9.45
CA GLU A 119 14.44 -9.65 -9.99
C GLU A 119 14.22 -9.86 -11.49
N SER A 120 15.27 -10.21 -12.23
CA SER A 120 15.13 -10.72 -13.59
C SER A 120 14.71 -12.19 -13.53
N ILE A 121 13.41 -12.47 -13.58
CA ILE A 121 12.87 -13.83 -13.39
C ILE A 121 13.46 -14.77 -14.46
N GLY A 122 14.22 -15.79 -14.05
CA GLY A 122 14.90 -16.71 -14.98
C GLY A 122 16.09 -16.10 -15.74
N GLY A 123 16.60 -14.95 -15.28
CA GLY A 123 17.75 -14.25 -15.86
C GLY A 123 17.40 -13.38 -17.09
N ASN A 124 16.58 -13.89 -18.01
CA ASN A 124 15.95 -13.12 -19.08
C ASN A 124 14.66 -13.79 -19.56
N TRP A 125 13.86 -13.05 -20.34
CA TRP A 125 12.57 -13.51 -20.85
C TRP A 125 12.67 -14.87 -21.57
N MET A 126 13.55 -15.02 -22.56
CA MET A 126 13.67 -16.24 -23.37
C MET A 126 14.11 -17.44 -22.53
N ASN A 127 15.13 -17.28 -21.68
CA ASN A 127 15.56 -18.34 -20.79
C ASN A 127 14.43 -18.81 -19.87
N CYS A 128 13.62 -17.87 -19.37
CA CYS A 128 12.50 -18.20 -18.51
C CYS A 128 11.35 -18.90 -19.25
N VAL A 129 10.95 -18.43 -20.42
CA VAL A 129 9.72 -18.93 -21.08
C VAL A 129 9.96 -20.07 -22.07
N THR A 130 11.19 -20.27 -22.54
CA THR A 130 11.54 -21.38 -23.46
C THR A 130 12.64 -22.31 -22.95
N GLY A 131 13.29 -21.99 -21.82
CA GLY A 131 14.37 -22.81 -21.25
C GLY A 131 13.91 -24.12 -20.61
N ALA A 132 14.85 -24.83 -19.98
CA ALA A 132 14.61 -26.14 -19.37
C ALA A 132 13.55 -26.11 -18.24
N ASP A 133 13.49 -25.01 -17.49
CA ASP A 133 12.57 -24.82 -16.37
C ASP A 133 11.35 -23.95 -16.75
N ASN A 134 10.97 -23.93 -18.03
CA ASN A 134 9.97 -22.97 -18.51
C ASN A 134 8.61 -23.08 -17.85
N MET A 135 8.24 -24.26 -17.37
CA MET A 135 6.99 -24.46 -16.64
C MET A 135 6.97 -23.71 -15.31
N SER A 136 7.98 -23.93 -14.46
CA SER A 136 8.07 -23.32 -13.13
C SER A 136 8.42 -21.83 -13.22
N CYS A 137 9.29 -21.45 -14.15
CA CYS A 137 9.66 -20.05 -14.36
C CYS A 137 8.47 -19.22 -14.86
N SER A 138 7.73 -19.71 -15.87
CA SER A 138 6.52 -19.03 -16.37
C SER A 138 5.44 -18.91 -15.30
N LYS A 139 5.28 -19.92 -14.43
CA LYS A 139 4.37 -19.83 -13.28
C LYS A 139 4.75 -18.70 -12.32
N LYS A 140 6.04 -18.54 -12.01
CA LYS A 140 6.52 -17.40 -11.21
C LYS A 140 6.23 -16.06 -11.89
N VAL A 141 6.42 -15.97 -13.21
CA VAL A 141 6.08 -14.79 -14.01
C VAL A 141 4.59 -14.46 -13.91
N MET A 142 3.71 -15.44 -14.11
CA MET A 142 2.27 -15.24 -14.02
C MET A 142 1.83 -14.77 -12.63
N LEU A 143 2.31 -15.41 -11.57
CA LEU A 143 2.00 -15.04 -10.18
C LEU A 143 2.36 -13.58 -9.87
N ASN A 144 3.53 -13.13 -10.30
CA ASN A 144 3.97 -11.74 -10.11
C ASN A 144 3.15 -10.77 -10.98
N TYR A 145 2.85 -11.12 -12.22
CA TYR A 145 1.96 -10.32 -13.07
C TYR A 145 0.57 -10.16 -12.45
N PHE A 146 0.04 -11.22 -11.85
CA PHE A 146 -1.23 -11.22 -11.13
C PHE A 146 -1.17 -10.45 -9.82
N GLN A 147 -0.05 -10.47 -9.10
CA GLN A 147 0.17 -9.60 -7.95
C GLN A 147 0.05 -8.12 -8.35
N ARG A 148 0.64 -7.75 -9.50
CA ARG A 148 0.60 -6.38 -10.01
C ARG A 148 -0.80 -5.96 -10.48
N TYR A 149 -1.45 -6.79 -11.30
CA TYR A 149 -2.63 -6.38 -12.05
C TYR A 149 -3.94 -7.03 -11.60
N GLY A 150 -3.92 -8.02 -10.70
CA GLY A 150 -5.11 -8.80 -10.31
C GLY A 150 -6.31 -7.95 -9.91
N ARG A 151 -6.09 -6.79 -9.27
CA ARG A 151 -7.15 -5.87 -8.82
C ARG A 151 -7.43 -4.69 -9.76
N TYR A 152 -6.67 -4.53 -10.86
CA TYR A 152 -6.74 -3.33 -11.71
C TYR A 152 -8.10 -3.12 -12.36
N CYS A 153 -8.82 -4.20 -12.62
CA CYS A 153 -10.06 -4.18 -13.37
C CYS A 153 -11.25 -4.77 -12.60
N THR A 154 -11.07 -5.09 -11.31
CA THR A 154 -12.10 -5.74 -10.47
C THR A 154 -13.06 -4.76 -9.81
N GLY A 155 -12.71 -3.46 -9.75
CA GLY A 155 -13.52 -2.46 -9.05
C GLY A 155 -13.42 -2.56 -7.52
N GLY A 156 -12.28 -3.00 -7.01
CA GLY A 156 -11.99 -3.05 -5.57
C GLY A 156 -12.37 -4.36 -4.86
N ARG A 157 -13.06 -5.28 -5.55
CA ARG A 157 -13.28 -6.64 -5.04
C ARG A 157 -12.01 -7.49 -5.17
N GLU A 158 -11.99 -8.58 -4.41
CA GLU A 158 -10.98 -9.63 -4.57
C GLU A 158 -11.02 -10.25 -5.98
N PRO A 159 -9.86 -10.48 -6.62
CA PRO A 159 -9.83 -11.10 -7.93
C PRO A 159 -10.22 -12.58 -7.86
N THR A 160 -11.04 -13.00 -8.81
CA THR A 160 -11.46 -14.39 -9.00
C THR A 160 -10.53 -15.11 -9.98
N ILE A 161 -10.67 -16.44 -10.07
CA ILE A 161 -9.95 -17.23 -11.10
C ILE A 161 -10.27 -16.75 -12.51
N GLU A 162 -11.53 -16.36 -12.78
CA GLU A 162 -11.91 -15.76 -14.06
C GLU A 162 -11.11 -14.49 -14.35
N ASP A 163 -10.95 -13.61 -13.35
CA ASP A 163 -10.19 -12.37 -13.54
C ASP A 163 -8.75 -12.65 -13.91
N TYR A 164 -8.09 -13.57 -13.19
CA TYR A 164 -6.70 -13.93 -13.50
C TYR A 164 -6.55 -14.56 -14.88
N ALA A 165 -7.46 -15.46 -15.28
CA ALA A 165 -7.46 -16.02 -16.63
C ALA A 165 -7.61 -14.93 -17.71
N ARG A 166 -8.55 -14.01 -17.49
CA ARG A 166 -8.82 -12.94 -18.45
C ARG A 166 -7.72 -11.88 -18.47
N ILE A 167 -7.04 -11.63 -17.34
CA ILE A 167 -5.85 -10.78 -17.25
C ILE A 167 -4.67 -11.41 -17.98
N HIS A 168 -4.48 -12.73 -17.88
CA HIS A 168 -3.46 -13.44 -18.62
C HIS A 168 -3.62 -13.23 -20.14
N ASN A 169 -4.84 -13.45 -20.65
CA ASN A 169 -5.13 -13.31 -22.08
C ASN A 169 -5.22 -11.85 -22.57
N GLY A 170 -5.73 -10.95 -21.73
CA GLY A 170 -6.12 -9.59 -22.13
C GLY A 170 -5.22 -8.47 -21.63
N GLY A 171 -4.21 -8.78 -20.80
CA GLY A 171 -3.38 -7.78 -20.11
C GLY A 171 -4.08 -7.12 -18.91
N PRO A 172 -3.60 -5.96 -18.43
CA PRO A 172 -4.00 -5.38 -17.14
C PRO A 172 -5.51 -5.09 -16.97
N GLN A 173 -6.21 -4.83 -18.08
CA GLN A 173 -7.67 -4.59 -18.08
C GLN A 173 -8.47 -5.79 -18.61
N GLY A 174 -7.82 -6.95 -18.78
CA GLY A 174 -8.37 -8.14 -19.42
C GLY A 174 -9.72 -8.60 -18.87
N CYS A 175 -9.95 -8.47 -17.56
CA CYS A 175 -11.21 -8.87 -16.93
C CYS A 175 -12.43 -8.00 -17.30
N ARG A 176 -12.23 -6.85 -17.97
CA ARG A 176 -13.31 -5.98 -18.47
C ARG A 176 -13.56 -6.11 -19.97
N LEU A 177 -12.67 -6.81 -20.68
CA LEU A 177 -12.70 -6.87 -22.13
C LEU A 177 -13.60 -8.01 -22.61
N GLN A 178 -14.54 -7.72 -23.51
CA GLN A 178 -15.44 -8.75 -24.05
C GLN A 178 -14.70 -9.85 -24.81
N ARG A 179 -13.59 -9.52 -25.49
CA ARG A 179 -12.78 -10.49 -26.24
C ARG A 179 -12.16 -11.61 -25.38
N THR A 180 -12.03 -11.41 -24.07
CA THR A 180 -11.45 -12.42 -23.15
C THR A 180 -12.50 -13.38 -22.58
N VAL A 181 -13.79 -13.15 -22.83
CA VAL A 181 -14.90 -14.01 -22.34
C VAL A 181 -14.82 -15.41 -22.97
N SER A 182 -14.53 -15.49 -24.28
CA SER A 182 -14.37 -16.78 -24.96
C SER A 182 -13.13 -17.54 -24.49
N TYR A 183 -12.06 -16.82 -24.13
CA TYR A 183 -10.88 -17.40 -23.50
C TYR A 183 -11.23 -18.01 -22.13
N TRP A 184 -11.92 -17.24 -21.28
CA TRP A 184 -12.40 -17.74 -19.99
C TRP A 184 -13.27 -19.00 -20.14
N ALA A 185 -14.19 -19.03 -21.11
CA ALA A 185 -15.02 -20.22 -21.34
C ALA A 185 -14.21 -21.49 -21.62
N LYS A 186 -13.04 -21.38 -22.27
CA LYS A 186 -12.12 -22.52 -22.50
C LYS A 186 -11.44 -22.95 -21.20
N VAL A 187 -10.91 -21.99 -20.44
CA VAL A 187 -10.25 -22.26 -19.15
C VAL A 187 -11.23 -22.85 -18.15
N SER A 188 -12.43 -22.26 -18.02
CA SER A 188 -13.50 -22.76 -17.16
C SER A 188 -13.89 -24.19 -17.49
N ARG A 189 -13.96 -24.56 -18.78
CA ARG A 189 -14.25 -25.94 -19.18
C ARG A 189 -13.16 -26.92 -18.74
N CYS A 190 -11.89 -26.52 -18.79
CA CYS A 190 -10.79 -27.35 -18.29
C CYS A 190 -10.82 -27.48 -16.75
N LEU A 191 -11.23 -26.42 -16.04
CA LEU A 191 -11.31 -26.42 -14.58
C LEU A 191 -12.38 -27.40 -14.04
N GLY A 192 -13.40 -27.73 -14.83
CA GLY A 192 -14.50 -28.63 -14.46
C GLY A 192 -15.62 -27.88 -13.78
#